data_AF-A0A358Q4J5-F1
#
_entry.id   AF-A0A358Q4J5-F1
#
_cell.length_a   1.000
_cell.length_b   1.000
_cell.length_c   1.000
_cell.angle_alpha   90.00
_cell.angle_beta   90.00
_cell.angle_gamma   90.00
#
_symmetry.space_group_name_H-M   'P 1'
#
loop_
_entity.id
_entity.type
_entity.pdbx_description
1 polymer ?
#
loop_
_entity_poly.entity_id
_entity_poly.type
_entity_poly.pdbx_seq_one_letter_code
_entity_poly.pdbx_strand_id
1 'polypeptide(L)'
;MGQIIYSATGCTRCKIVKKLMDERGIAFTEYDMKAEGKDEFQQFYKANRKAVFRGPEGVEFPIIYDGQEIRQGIASSVAYLLAGKKLDGFFSVGTLHKEWVDGIHVSGGDPFYSEEFLAVLRYLKKNNLKLQIETKGKNSSILEQIQAEALADRVIMNVLGPRELYGAVLGSEINTEDVSKSMTLAASFPEYKYQTTVVPIAEQLGDEIEIRYLKPEEVASAAKFIEEATGSKKNSYLIKLFKPSESKDERFKAVQPMEANALLKYRSMARAYQVMTEIEK
;
A
#
# COMPACT_ATOMS: atom_id res chain seq x y z
N MET A 1 4.24 26.94 16.44
CA MET A 1 2.81 26.54 16.39
C MET A 1 2.73 25.10 16.87
N GLY A 2 1.81 24.78 17.78
CA GLY A 2 1.61 23.41 18.23
C GLY A 2 1.00 22.54 17.12
N GLN A 3 1.05 21.22 17.28
CA GLN A 3 0.48 20.32 16.30
C GLN A 3 -1.04 20.29 16.43
N ILE A 4 -1.77 20.30 15.32
CA ILE A 4 -3.23 20.16 15.31
C ILE A 4 -3.56 18.69 15.03
N ILE A 5 -4.51 18.15 15.77
CA ILE A 5 -5.16 16.89 15.44
C ILE A 5 -6.66 17.12 15.21
N TYR A 6 -7.11 16.88 13.99
CA TYR A 6 -8.53 16.76 13.70
C TYR A 6 -8.96 15.33 14.00
N SER A 7 -10.04 15.19 14.77
CA SER A 7 -10.56 13.91 15.23
C SER A 7 -12.04 13.77 14.92
N ALA A 8 -12.55 12.55 15.12
CA ALA A 8 -13.98 12.28 15.10
C ALA A 8 -14.42 11.76 16.48
N THR A 9 -15.62 12.14 16.92
CA THR A 9 -16.17 11.69 18.21
C THR A 9 -16.11 10.16 18.37
N GLY A 10 -15.51 9.70 19.46
CA GLY A 10 -15.37 8.27 19.77
C GLY A 10 -14.30 7.53 18.98
N CYS A 11 -13.53 8.20 18.13
CA CYS A 11 -12.49 7.60 17.29
C CYS A 11 -11.35 6.96 18.10
N THR A 12 -11.31 5.63 18.15
CA THR A 12 -10.23 4.87 18.82
C THR A 12 -8.85 5.18 18.23
N ARG A 13 -8.76 5.31 16.90
CA ARG A 13 -7.50 5.65 16.22
C ARG A 13 -6.95 7.01 16.63
N CYS A 14 -7.84 7.99 16.80
CA CYS A 14 -7.50 9.33 17.24
C CYS A 14 -6.99 9.31 18.69
N LYS A 15 -7.61 8.51 19.57
CA LYS A 15 -7.12 8.32 20.94
C LYS A 15 -5.71 7.71 20.97
N ILE A 16 -5.42 6.73 20.11
CA ILE A 16 -4.08 6.12 20.02
C ILE A 16 -3.04 7.17 19.59
N VAL A 17 -3.34 7.99 18.59
CA VAL A 17 -2.41 9.04 18.13
C VAL A 17 -2.20 10.10 19.22
N LYS A 18 -3.25 10.58 19.91
CA LYS A 18 -3.11 11.52 21.01
C LYS A 18 -2.26 10.95 22.15
N LYS A 19 -2.48 9.67 22.50
CA LYS A 19 -1.67 8.97 23.50
C LYS A 19 -0.19 8.95 23.10
N LEU A 20 0.14 8.71 21.83
CA LEU A 20 1.52 8.80 21.35
C LEU A 20 2.10 10.22 21.55
N MET A 21 1.31 11.24 21.23
CA MET A 21 1.74 12.64 21.37
C MET A 21 2.03 12.95 22.84
N ASP A 22 1.16 12.53 23.76
CA ASP A 22 1.36 12.66 25.20
C ASP A 22 2.63 11.91 25.67
N GLU A 23 2.80 10.65 25.27
CA GLU A 23 3.98 9.82 25.59
C GLU A 23 5.29 10.44 25.08
N ARG A 24 5.23 11.25 24.03
CA ARG A 24 6.38 11.94 23.42
C ARG A 24 6.53 13.40 23.86
N GLY A 25 5.64 13.91 24.71
CA GLY A 25 5.63 15.32 25.13
C GLY A 25 5.37 16.29 23.97
N ILE A 26 4.66 15.85 22.93
CA ILE A 26 4.32 16.68 21.77
C ILE A 26 3.07 17.48 22.11
N ALA A 27 3.21 18.80 22.23
CA ALA A 27 2.06 19.68 22.48
C ALA A 27 1.12 19.73 21.27
N PHE A 28 -0.17 19.52 21.51
CA PHE A 28 -1.18 19.54 20.45
C PHE A 28 -2.50 20.20 20.85
N THR A 29 -3.26 20.58 19.82
CA THR A 29 -4.65 21.04 19.94
C THR A 29 -5.55 20.08 19.19
N GLU A 30 -6.61 19.61 19.85
CA GLU A 30 -7.60 18.74 19.23
C GLU A 30 -8.82 19.54 18.75
N TYR A 31 -9.25 19.24 17.52
CA TYR A 31 -10.54 19.70 16.99
C TYR A 31 -11.38 18.49 16.57
N ASP A 32 -12.39 18.16 17.37
CA ASP A 32 -13.38 17.13 17.02
C ASP A 32 -14.39 17.69 16.01
N MET A 33 -14.42 17.11 14.81
CA MET A 33 -15.23 17.60 13.70
C MET A 33 -16.76 17.57 13.93
N LYS A 34 -17.24 16.83 14.95
CA LYS A 34 -18.67 16.74 15.30
C LYS A 34 -19.01 17.47 16.60
N ALA A 35 -18.04 18.03 17.30
CA ALA A 35 -18.22 18.75 18.56
C ALA A 35 -17.67 20.18 18.44
N GLU A 36 -16.95 20.66 19.45
CA GLU A 36 -16.44 22.03 19.54
C GLU A 36 -15.43 22.39 18.42
N GLY A 37 -14.83 21.41 17.73
CA GLY A 37 -13.87 21.63 16.64
C GLY A 37 -14.46 21.61 15.22
N LYS A 38 -15.80 21.67 15.09
CA LYS A 38 -16.50 21.57 13.81
C LYS A 38 -16.12 22.69 12.84
N ASP A 39 -16.08 23.93 13.31
CA ASP A 39 -15.87 25.09 12.46
C ASP A 39 -14.40 25.16 11.98
N GLU A 40 -13.45 24.83 12.85
CA GLU A 40 -12.03 24.73 12.54
C GLU A 40 -11.76 23.63 11.52
N PHE A 41 -12.40 22.46 11.70
CA PHE A 41 -12.29 21.39 10.72
C PHE A 41 -12.88 21.78 9.36
N GLN A 42 -14.04 22.45 9.32
CA GLN A 42 -14.63 22.90 8.07
C GLN A 42 -13.75 23.89 7.32
N GLN A 43 -13.15 24.85 8.02
CA GLN A 43 -12.21 25.82 7.45
C GLN A 43 -10.97 25.11 6.91
N PHE A 44 -10.36 24.21 7.71
CA PHE A 44 -9.23 23.40 7.30
C PHE A 44 -9.54 22.56 6.06
N TYR A 45 -10.67 21.85 6.07
CA TYR A 45 -11.07 20.97 4.97
C TYR A 45 -11.33 21.76 3.68
N LYS A 46 -11.96 22.93 3.78
CA LYS A 46 -12.19 23.81 2.63
C LYS A 46 -10.88 24.28 2.00
N ALA A 47 -9.90 24.65 2.82
CA ALA A 47 -8.58 25.10 2.36
C ALA A 47 -7.74 23.95 1.77
N ASN A 48 -7.88 22.73 2.29
CA ASN A 48 -6.99 21.61 2.00
C ASN A 48 -7.66 20.44 1.28
N ARG A 49 -8.82 20.65 0.66
CA ARG A 49 -9.66 19.58 0.06
C ARG A 49 -8.91 18.64 -0.89
N LYS A 50 -7.91 19.15 -1.62
CA LYS A 50 -7.10 18.33 -2.56
C LYS A 50 -6.08 17.43 -1.86
N ALA A 51 -5.68 17.77 -0.64
CA ALA A 51 -4.69 17.04 0.14
C ALA A 51 -5.33 16.10 1.18
N VAL A 52 -6.64 16.20 1.41
CA VAL A 52 -7.39 15.32 2.31
C VAL A 52 -8.11 14.25 1.51
N PHE A 53 -7.73 12.99 1.73
CA PHE A 53 -8.42 11.84 1.19
C PHE A 53 -9.83 11.71 1.78
N ARG A 54 -10.78 11.34 0.92
CA ARG A 54 -12.16 11.04 1.29
C ARG A 54 -12.57 9.74 0.62
N GLY A 55 -12.81 8.71 1.42
CA GLY A 55 -13.35 7.44 0.98
C GLY A 55 -14.89 7.44 0.90
N PRO A 56 -15.50 6.28 0.55
CA PRO A 56 -16.95 6.12 0.49
C PRO A 56 -17.66 6.44 1.82
N GLU A 57 -17.02 6.12 2.95
CA GLU A 57 -17.54 6.36 4.30
C GLU A 57 -17.25 7.78 4.82
N GLY A 58 -16.52 8.60 4.07
CA GLY A 58 -16.19 9.97 4.42
C GLY A 58 -14.70 10.23 4.58
N VAL A 59 -14.36 11.18 5.45
CA VAL A 59 -12.97 11.57 5.70
C VAL A 59 -12.35 10.58 6.69
N GLU A 60 -11.15 10.08 6.35
CA GLU A 60 -10.38 9.22 7.26
C GLU A 60 -9.76 10.04 8.39
N PHE A 61 -9.90 9.55 9.62
CA PHE A 61 -9.33 10.17 10.81
C PHE A 61 -8.37 9.19 11.53
N PRO A 62 -7.38 9.70 12.29
CA PRO A 62 -7.10 11.12 12.55
C PRO A 62 -6.45 11.84 11.37
N ILE A 63 -6.49 13.17 11.39
CA ILE A 63 -5.64 14.02 10.54
C ILE A 63 -4.77 14.87 11.46
N ILE A 64 -3.45 14.76 11.32
CA ILE A 64 -2.52 15.67 11.98
C ILE A 64 -2.05 16.73 10.99
N TYR A 65 -1.90 17.96 11.50
CA TYR A 65 -1.47 19.12 10.72
C TYR A 65 -0.57 20.01 11.57
N ASP A 66 0.61 20.35 11.07
CA ASP A 66 1.57 21.21 11.79
C ASP A 66 1.68 22.64 11.21
N GLY A 67 0.81 22.98 10.26
CA GLY A 67 0.88 24.24 9.50
C GLY A 67 1.50 24.07 8.11
N GLN A 68 2.14 22.93 7.82
CA GLN A 68 2.74 22.63 6.52
C GLN A 68 2.33 21.25 6.01
N GLU A 69 2.43 20.23 6.87
CA GLU A 69 2.26 18.83 6.51
C GLU A 69 0.91 18.29 7.00
N ILE A 70 0.18 17.62 6.10
CA ILE A 70 -1.07 16.93 6.43
C ILE A 70 -0.80 15.43 6.39
N ARG A 71 -1.05 14.74 7.50
CA ARG A 71 -0.96 13.28 7.58
C ARG A 71 -2.29 12.71 8.03
N GLN A 72 -2.78 11.74 7.29
CA GLN A 72 -4.13 11.23 7.44
C GLN A 72 -4.13 9.73 7.67
N GLY A 73 -4.95 9.28 8.62
CA GLY A 73 -5.01 7.90 9.06
C GLY A 73 -3.94 7.59 10.12
N ILE A 74 -4.20 6.53 10.89
CA ILE A 74 -3.38 6.20 12.07
C ILE A 74 -1.93 5.89 11.73
N ALA A 75 -1.66 5.08 10.70
CA ALA A 75 -0.31 4.67 10.35
C ALA A 75 0.55 5.87 9.90
N SER A 76 0.02 6.68 8.98
CA SER A 76 0.70 7.89 8.49
C SER A 76 0.92 8.91 9.62
N SER A 77 -0.05 9.05 10.53
CA SER A 77 0.08 9.96 11.68
C SER A 77 1.17 9.51 12.65
N VAL A 78 1.16 8.23 13.06
CA VAL A 78 2.19 7.66 13.95
C VAL A 78 3.58 7.76 13.31
N ALA A 79 3.70 7.42 12.03
CA ALA A 79 4.97 7.50 11.31
C ALA A 79 5.55 8.91 11.32
N TYR A 80 4.73 9.92 11.01
CA TYR A 80 5.17 11.30 11.00
C TYR A 80 5.55 11.81 12.40
N LEU A 81 4.80 11.44 13.43
CA LEU A 81 5.11 11.83 14.81
C LEU A 81 6.40 11.19 15.32
N LEU A 82 6.74 9.99 14.85
CA LEU A 82 7.95 9.27 15.27
C LEU A 82 9.20 9.65 14.49
N ALA A 83 9.07 9.94 13.19
CA ALA A 83 10.23 10.06 12.30
C ALA A 83 10.07 11.16 11.23
N GLY A 84 9.02 11.98 11.27
CA GLY A 84 8.75 13.03 10.30
C GLY A 84 8.64 12.47 8.88
N LYS A 85 9.27 13.14 7.91
CA LYS A 85 9.24 12.78 6.49
C LYS A 85 10.14 11.60 6.10
N LYS A 86 10.98 11.09 7.02
CA LYS A 86 11.87 9.94 6.74
C LYS A 86 11.09 8.71 6.26
N LEU A 87 9.86 8.56 6.72
CA LEU A 87 9.01 7.41 6.42
C LEU A 87 8.01 7.67 5.28
N ASP A 88 8.21 8.76 4.52
CA ASP A 88 7.42 9.01 3.32
C ASP A 88 7.65 7.87 2.31
N GLY A 89 6.58 7.44 1.65
CA GLY A 89 6.57 6.27 0.77
C GLY A 89 6.25 4.95 1.48
N PHE A 90 6.59 4.77 2.77
CA PHE A 90 6.17 3.58 3.54
C PHE A 90 4.69 3.63 3.92
N PHE A 91 4.11 4.82 4.09
CA PHE A 91 2.74 4.96 4.58
C PHE A 91 1.90 5.83 3.66
N SER A 92 0.67 5.39 3.42
CA SER A 92 -0.40 6.17 2.80
C SER A 92 -1.65 6.15 3.68
N VAL A 93 -2.70 6.85 3.25
CA VAL A 93 -4.00 6.71 3.88
C VAL A 93 -4.50 5.28 3.68
N GLY A 94 -4.81 4.60 4.78
CA GLY A 94 -5.45 3.28 4.79
C GLY A 94 -6.96 3.39 4.67
N THR A 95 -7.59 2.37 4.12
CA THR A 95 -9.04 2.28 3.88
C THR A 95 -9.71 1.16 4.67
N LEU A 96 -8.95 0.29 5.33
CA LEU A 96 -9.51 -0.70 6.24
C LEU A 96 -9.94 -0.03 7.55
N HIS A 97 -11.00 -0.57 8.14
CA HIS A 97 -11.62 -0.05 9.36
C HIS A 97 -11.50 -1.04 10.54
N LYS A 98 -12.06 -0.66 11.70
CA LYS A 98 -11.99 -1.42 12.96
C LYS A 98 -10.54 -1.63 13.42
N GLU A 99 -10.17 -2.85 13.77
CA GLU A 99 -8.82 -3.18 14.26
C GLU A 99 -7.76 -3.25 13.15
N TRP A 100 -8.16 -3.28 11.88
CA TRP A 100 -7.23 -3.41 10.76
C TRP A 100 -6.61 -2.08 10.36
N VAL A 101 -5.33 -2.10 9.97
CA VAL A 101 -4.61 -0.97 9.41
C VAL A 101 -3.89 -1.43 8.14
N ASP A 102 -4.19 -0.77 7.04
CA ASP A 102 -3.55 -0.89 5.72
C ASP A 102 -2.86 0.43 5.34
N GLY A 103 -2.46 0.56 4.06
CA GLY A 103 -1.66 1.69 3.59
C GLY A 103 -0.21 1.63 4.06
N ILE A 104 0.32 0.43 4.26
CA ILE A 104 1.70 0.16 4.69
C ILE A 104 2.43 -0.51 3.52
N HIS A 105 3.48 0.12 3.00
CA HIS A 105 4.13 -0.22 1.72
C HIS A 105 5.62 -0.49 1.91
N VAL A 106 6.02 -1.76 2.11
CA VAL A 106 7.42 -2.14 2.36
C VAL A 106 8.36 -1.73 1.22
N SER A 107 7.89 -1.85 -0.02
CA SER A 107 8.68 -1.48 -1.20
C SER A 107 8.62 0.01 -1.56
N GLY A 108 7.80 0.79 -0.87
CA GLY A 108 7.52 2.19 -1.22
C GLY A 108 8.45 3.21 -0.56
N GLY A 109 9.04 2.87 0.59
CA GLY A 109 9.94 3.76 1.33
C GLY A 109 11.42 3.45 1.12
N ASP A 110 12.25 4.32 1.70
CA ASP A 110 13.70 4.18 1.71
C ASP A 110 14.15 3.15 2.77
N PRO A 111 14.79 2.03 2.37
CA PRO A 111 15.20 0.99 3.30
C PRO A 111 16.25 1.45 4.33
N PHE A 112 16.90 2.60 4.13
CA PHE A 112 17.80 3.18 5.14
C PHE A 112 17.07 3.46 6.47
N TYR A 113 15.77 3.78 6.43
CA TYR A 113 14.95 4.06 7.62
C TYR A 113 14.15 2.85 8.11
N SER A 114 14.64 1.62 7.88
CA SER A 114 13.95 0.39 8.26
C SER A 114 13.66 0.31 9.76
N GLU A 115 14.57 0.79 10.61
CA GLU A 115 14.37 0.74 12.07
C GLU A 115 13.24 1.67 12.53
N GLU A 116 13.19 2.90 12.01
CA GLU A 116 12.08 3.81 12.28
C GLU A 116 10.76 3.26 11.73
N PHE A 117 10.78 2.61 10.56
CA PHE A 117 9.61 1.94 9.99
C PHE A 117 9.11 0.80 10.90
N LEU A 118 10.00 -0.09 11.35
CA LEU A 118 9.65 -1.18 12.27
C LEU A 118 9.15 -0.64 13.62
N ALA A 119 9.71 0.46 14.13
CA ALA A 119 9.23 1.11 15.35
C ALA A 119 7.76 1.55 15.25
N VAL A 120 7.31 2.04 14.07
CA VAL A 120 5.90 2.35 13.82
C VAL A 120 5.05 1.09 13.90
N LEU A 121 5.45 0.01 13.22
CA LEU A 121 4.68 -1.24 13.23
C LEU A 121 4.57 -1.83 14.63
N ARG A 122 5.66 -1.85 15.39
CA ARG A 122 5.70 -2.26 16.81
C ARG A 122 4.71 -1.43 17.64
N TYR A 123 4.67 -0.11 17.45
CA TYR A 123 3.74 0.77 18.15
C TYR A 123 2.27 0.44 17.81
N LEU A 124 1.96 0.22 16.52
CA LEU A 124 0.60 -0.13 16.10
C LEU A 124 0.17 -1.49 16.68
N LYS A 125 1.04 -2.51 16.64
CA LYS A 125 0.78 -3.84 17.23
C LYS A 125 0.57 -3.77 18.75
N LYS A 126 1.37 -2.97 19.46
CA LYS A 126 1.22 -2.73 20.92
C LYS A 126 -0.16 -2.16 21.27
N ASN A 127 -0.82 -1.48 20.35
CA ASN A 127 -2.17 -0.94 20.51
C ASN A 127 -3.28 -1.88 19.99
N ASN A 128 -3.01 -3.18 19.91
CA ASN A 128 -3.96 -4.25 19.53
C ASN A 128 -4.55 -4.09 18.12
N LEU A 129 -3.77 -3.52 17.19
CA LEU A 129 -4.17 -3.40 15.79
C LEU A 129 -3.64 -4.58 14.98
N LYS A 130 -4.39 -4.95 13.94
CA LYS A 130 -3.99 -5.92 12.92
C LYS A 130 -3.42 -5.17 11.72
N LEU A 131 -2.27 -5.60 11.22
CA LEU A 131 -1.55 -4.91 10.16
C LEU A 131 -1.66 -5.69 8.85
N GLN A 132 -2.18 -5.03 7.82
CA GLN A 132 -2.09 -5.47 6.44
C GLN A 132 -0.95 -4.72 5.76
N ILE A 133 0.08 -5.44 5.35
CA ILE A 133 1.25 -4.89 4.67
C ILE A 133 1.20 -5.20 3.18
N GLU A 134 1.57 -4.23 2.37
CA GLU A 134 1.75 -4.36 0.93
C GLU A 134 3.23 -4.36 0.55
N THR A 135 3.58 -5.21 -0.39
CA THR A 135 4.93 -5.24 -0.98
C THR A 135 4.85 -5.41 -2.49
N LYS A 136 5.86 -4.89 -3.20
CA LYS A 136 6.11 -5.11 -4.63
C LYS A 136 7.40 -5.92 -4.82
N GLY A 137 7.77 -6.73 -3.82
CA GLY A 137 8.94 -7.59 -3.88
C GLY A 137 10.29 -6.94 -3.56
N LYS A 138 10.35 -5.62 -3.37
CA LYS A 138 11.57 -4.96 -2.89
C LYS A 138 11.64 -4.93 -1.37
N ASN A 139 12.86 -4.85 -0.84
CA ASN A 139 13.22 -4.73 0.56
C ASN A 139 12.88 -6.01 1.35
N SER A 140 13.26 -7.19 0.82
CA SER A 140 12.94 -8.48 1.48
C SER A 140 13.51 -8.59 2.89
N SER A 141 14.64 -7.94 3.18
CA SER A 141 15.23 -7.90 4.53
C SER A 141 14.33 -7.21 5.56
N ILE A 142 13.54 -6.21 5.14
CA ILE A 142 12.55 -5.55 6.03
C ILE A 142 11.37 -6.50 6.24
N LEU A 143 10.90 -7.16 5.17
CA LEU A 143 9.79 -8.12 5.26
C LEU A 143 10.15 -9.31 6.16
N GLU A 144 11.40 -9.77 6.11
CA GLU A 144 11.94 -10.82 6.98
C GLU A 144 11.91 -10.41 8.46
N GLN A 145 12.27 -9.15 8.78
CA GLN A 145 12.17 -8.62 10.14
C GLN A 145 10.73 -8.48 10.62
N ILE A 146 9.82 -8.00 9.75
CA ILE A 146 8.38 -7.96 10.03
C ILE A 146 7.88 -9.36 10.40
N GLN A 147 8.30 -10.39 9.66
CA GLN A 147 7.91 -11.77 9.94
C GLN A 147 8.47 -12.24 11.29
N ALA A 148 9.77 -12.07 11.51
CA ALA A 148 10.45 -12.52 12.72
C ALA A 148 9.84 -11.92 14.00
N GLU A 149 9.34 -10.69 13.91
CA GLU A 149 8.70 -9.98 15.02
C GLU A 149 7.16 -10.08 15.03
N ALA A 150 6.57 -10.86 14.13
CA ALA A 150 5.12 -10.99 13.97
C ALA A 150 4.37 -9.63 13.83
N LEU A 151 4.96 -8.71 13.06
CA LEU A 151 4.46 -7.35 12.85
C LEU A 151 3.43 -7.24 11.71
N ALA A 152 3.03 -8.34 11.08
CA ALA A 152 1.95 -8.34 10.09
C ALA A 152 1.02 -9.52 10.29
N ASP A 153 -0.27 -9.24 10.15
CA ASP A 153 -1.35 -10.23 10.22
C ASP A 153 -1.76 -10.66 8.80
N ARG A 154 -1.61 -9.75 7.82
CA ARG A 154 -1.85 -10.02 6.41
C ARG A 154 -0.78 -9.39 5.53
N VAL A 155 -0.33 -10.12 4.51
CA VAL A 155 0.55 -9.58 3.45
C VAL A 155 -0.13 -9.67 2.08
N ILE A 156 -0.18 -8.55 1.37
CA ILE A 156 -0.57 -8.49 -0.03
C ILE A 156 0.68 -8.21 -0.87
N MET A 157 1.08 -9.18 -1.68
CA MET A 157 2.20 -9.00 -2.59
C MET A 157 1.69 -8.67 -4.00
N ASN A 158 2.00 -7.46 -4.45
CA ASN A 158 1.79 -7.01 -5.82
C ASN A 158 2.89 -7.58 -6.72
N VAL A 159 2.59 -8.64 -7.47
CA VAL A 159 3.49 -9.21 -8.47
C VAL A 159 3.30 -8.42 -9.77
N LEU A 160 4.32 -7.67 -10.15
CA LEU A 160 4.20 -6.64 -11.20
C LEU A 160 4.22 -7.19 -12.62
N GLY A 161 4.63 -8.46 -12.79
CA GLY A 161 4.77 -9.11 -14.08
C GLY A 161 5.79 -10.24 -14.00
N PRO A 162 6.20 -10.80 -15.15
CA PRO A 162 7.30 -11.75 -15.20
C PRO A 162 8.63 -11.06 -14.88
N ARG A 163 9.68 -11.85 -14.59
CA ARG A 163 10.98 -11.37 -14.09
C ARG A 163 11.57 -10.29 -14.99
N GLU A 164 11.53 -10.53 -16.30
CA GLU A 164 12.07 -9.67 -17.35
C GLU A 164 11.34 -8.34 -17.52
N LEU A 165 10.07 -8.24 -17.11
CA LEU A 165 9.29 -7.00 -17.20
C LEU A 165 9.20 -6.25 -15.87
N TYR A 166 9.69 -6.84 -14.77
CA TYR A 166 9.56 -6.24 -13.43
C TYR A 166 10.20 -4.84 -13.34
N GLY A 167 11.40 -4.69 -13.91
CA GLY A 167 12.11 -3.42 -13.97
C GLY A 167 11.41 -2.40 -14.87
N ALA A 168 10.86 -2.83 -16.01
CA ALA A 168 10.10 -1.97 -16.91
C ALA A 168 8.83 -1.41 -16.24
N VAL A 169 8.12 -2.24 -15.47
CA VAL A 169 6.91 -1.81 -14.73
C VAL A 169 7.25 -0.82 -13.60
N LEU A 170 8.41 -0.97 -12.96
CA LEU A 170 8.86 -0.05 -11.90
C LEU A 170 9.61 1.18 -12.41
N GLY A 171 10.08 1.17 -13.65
CA GLY A 171 10.93 2.22 -14.21
C GLY A 171 12.32 2.28 -13.57
N SER A 172 12.81 1.16 -13.02
CA SER A 172 14.13 1.08 -12.36
C SER A 172 14.74 -0.31 -12.51
N GLU A 173 16.05 -0.43 -12.35
CA GLU A 173 16.69 -1.74 -12.18
C GLU A 173 16.16 -2.43 -10.92
N ILE A 174 16.02 -3.76 -10.98
CA ILE A 174 15.44 -4.57 -9.91
C ILE A 174 16.29 -5.80 -9.67
N ASN A 175 16.57 -6.05 -8.39
CA ASN A 175 17.10 -7.33 -7.95
C ASN A 175 15.96 -8.37 -7.90
N THR A 176 15.86 -9.21 -8.93
CA THR A 176 14.82 -10.25 -9.00
C THR A 176 14.96 -11.33 -7.94
N GLU A 177 16.13 -11.50 -7.33
CA GLU A 177 16.30 -12.40 -6.19
C GLU A 177 15.64 -11.84 -4.92
N ASP A 178 15.66 -10.51 -4.74
CA ASP A 178 14.94 -9.84 -3.65
C ASP A 178 13.41 -10.04 -3.79
N VAL A 179 12.93 -9.99 -5.04
CA VAL A 179 11.53 -10.27 -5.38
C VAL A 179 11.18 -11.73 -5.07
N SER A 180 12.04 -12.67 -5.48
CA SER A 180 11.85 -14.11 -5.21
C SER A 180 11.79 -14.39 -3.71
N LYS A 181 12.76 -13.85 -2.95
CA LYS A 181 12.78 -13.98 -1.48
C LYS A 181 11.53 -13.37 -0.85
N SER A 182 11.07 -12.21 -1.33
CA SER A 182 9.83 -11.60 -0.85
C SER A 182 8.59 -12.45 -1.13
N MET A 183 8.53 -13.18 -2.26
CA MET A 183 7.45 -14.14 -2.52
C MET A 183 7.48 -15.26 -1.48
N THR A 184 8.63 -15.90 -1.29
CA THR A 184 8.76 -16.96 -0.28
C THR A 184 8.35 -16.48 1.12
N LEU A 185 8.80 -15.29 1.53
CA LEU A 185 8.43 -14.66 2.80
C LEU A 185 6.93 -14.38 2.88
N ALA A 186 6.32 -13.78 1.85
CA ALA A 186 4.89 -13.46 1.83
C ALA A 186 4.02 -14.69 2.09
N ALA A 187 4.35 -15.85 1.50
CA ALA A 187 3.62 -17.10 1.68
C ALA A 187 3.69 -17.68 3.11
N SER A 188 4.54 -17.14 3.97
CA SER A 188 4.76 -17.62 5.34
C SER A 188 4.13 -16.72 6.42
N PHE A 189 3.39 -15.69 6.03
CA PHE A 189 2.56 -14.89 6.94
C PHE A 189 1.21 -15.56 7.23
N PRO A 190 0.54 -15.22 8.34
CA PRO A 190 -0.73 -15.85 8.75
C PRO A 190 -1.82 -15.76 7.68
N GLU A 191 -2.00 -14.58 7.09
CA GLU A 191 -2.80 -14.37 5.90
C GLU A 191 -1.93 -13.78 4.80
N TYR A 192 -2.05 -14.29 3.57
CA TYR A 192 -1.38 -13.68 2.44
C TYR A 192 -2.18 -13.82 1.15
N LYS A 193 -1.89 -12.94 0.20
CA LYS A 193 -2.41 -13.00 -1.17
C LYS A 193 -1.42 -12.38 -2.14
N TYR A 194 -1.21 -13.04 -3.26
CA TYR A 194 -0.57 -12.43 -4.41
C TYR A 194 -1.62 -11.73 -5.27
N GLN A 195 -1.24 -10.63 -5.91
CA GLN A 195 -2.07 -10.02 -6.92
C GLN A 195 -1.25 -9.40 -8.05
N THR A 196 -1.84 -9.36 -9.24
CA THR A 196 -1.28 -8.67 -10.41
C THR A 196 -2.35 -7.80 -11.02
N THR A 197 -2.07 -6.50 -11.09
CA THR A 197 -2.86 -5.57 -11.90
C THR A 197 -2.38 -5.67 -13.34
N VAL A 198 -3.29 -5.86 -14.29
CA VAL A 198 -2.97 -5.90 -15.72
C VAL A 198 -2.71 -4.46 -16.20
N VAL A 199 -1.49 -3.98 -15.96
CA VAL A 199 -1.06 -2.61 -16.25
C VAL A 199 -0.61 -2.43 -17.71
N PRO A 200 -0.72 -1.21 -18.27
CA PRO A 200 0.01 -0.87 -19.47
C PRO A 200 1.52 -0.77 -19.19
N ILE A 201 2.32 -1.17 -20.17
CA ILE A 201 3.77 -1.02 -20.21
C ILE A 201 4.16 -0.26 -21.46
N ALA A 202 5.25 0.51 -21.36
CA ALA A 202 5.87 1.18 -22.50
C ALA A 202 7.02 0.30 -22.99
N GLU A 203 6.94 -0.14 -24.25
CA GLU A 203 7.93 -0.99 -24.90
C GLU A 203 8.60 -0.19 -26.02
N GLN A 204 9.93 -0.17 -26.03
CA GLN A 204 10.69 0.49 -27.09
C GLN A 204 10.79 -0.47 -28.28
N LEU A 205 10.20 -0.09 -29.42
CA LEU A 205 10.24 -0.85 -30.66
C LEU A 205 10.97 -0.02 -31.72
N GLY A 206 12.28 -0.23 -31.85
CA GLY A 206 13.12 0.64 -32.67
C GLY A 206 13.19 2.05 -32.09
N ASP A 207 12.81 3.06 -32.86
CA ASP A 207 12.78 4.47 -32.43
C ASP A 207 11.43 4.89 -31.81
N GLU A 208 10.42 4.01 -31.81
CA GLU A 208 9.07 4.31 -31.31
C GLU A 208 8.81 3.65 -29.94
N ILE A 209 7.95 4.30 -29.14
CA ILE A 209 7.45 3.75 -27.87
C ILE A 209 6.00 3.30 -28.10
N GLU A 210 5.77 2.00 -27.98
CA GLU A 210 4.43 1.42 -27.99
C GLU A 210 3.92 1.26 -26.55
N ILE A 211 2.67 1.63 -26.30
CA ILE A 211 2.00 1.38 -25.02
C ILE A 211 0.98 0.27 -25.21
N ARG A 212 1.17 -0.84 -24.50
CA ARG A 212 0.25 -1.97 -24.50
C ARG A 212 0.04 -2.52 -23.10
N TYR A 213 -1.08 -3.20 -22.88
CA TYR A 213 -1.28 -3.96 -21.65
C TYR A 213 -0.33 -5.17 -21.57
N LEU A 214 -0.04 -5.60 -20.34
CA LEU A 214 0.50 -6.93 -20.10
C LEU A 214 -0.38 -7.97 -20.80
N LYS A 215 0.25 -8.93 -21.47
CA LYS A 215 -0.43 -10.01 -22.19
C LYS A 215 -0.83 -11.14 -21.24
N PRO A 216 -1.84 -11.96 -21.58
CA PRO A 216 -2.21 -13.15 -20.80
C PRO A 216 -1.03 -14.10 -20.52
N GLU A 217 -0.14 -14.28 -21.50
CA GLU A 217 1.07 -15.09 -21.42
C GLU A 217 2.07 -14.51 -20.39
N GLU A 218 2.20 -13.19 -20.32
CA GLU A 218 3.10 -12.49 -19.38
C GLU A 218 2.56 -12.61 -17.94
N VAL A 219 1.24 -12.51 -17.74
CA VAL A 219 0.61 -12.73 -16.43
C VAL A 219 0.69 -14.21 -16.02
N ALA A 220 0.63 -15.15 -16.97
CA ALA A 220 0.89 -16.55 -16.70
C ALA A 220 2.35 -16.80 -16.29
N SER A 221 3.31 -16.14 -16.94
CA SER A 221 4.72 -16.17 -16.53
C SER A 221 4.95 -15.55 -15.15
N ALA A 222 4.21 -14.50 -14.78
CA ALA A 222 4.21 -13.99 -13.40
C ALA A 222 3.67 -15.04 -12.39
N ALA A 223 2.61 -15.77 -12.76
CA ALA A 223 2.08 -16.88 -11.95
C ALA A 223 3.09 -18.02 -11.79
N LYS A 224 3.82 -18.34 -12.87
CA LYS A 224 4.94 -19.29 -12.87
C LYS A 224 6.07 -18.82 -11.96
N PHE A 225 6.38 -17.53 -11.97
CA PHE A 225 7.41 -16.97 -11.09
C PHE A 225 7.05 -17.18 -9.61
N ILE A 226 5.78 -16.96 -9.23
CA ILE A 226 5.30 -17.29 -7.88
C ILE A 226 5.51 -18.78 -7.59
N GLU A 227 5.16 -19.68 -8.52
CA GLU A 227 5.32 -21.12 -8.33
C GLU A 227 6.79 -21.50 -8.11
N GLU A 228 7.69 -20.98 -8.93
CA GLU A 228 9.13 -21.23 -8.84
C GLU A 228 9.70 -20.73 -7.50
N ALA A 229 9.25 -19.56 -7.02
CA ALA A 229 9.74 -18.98 -5.77
C ALA A 229 9.17 -19.67 -4.51
N THR A 230 7.91 -20.13 -4.54
CA THR A 230 7.27 -20.74 -3.37
C THR A 230 7.26 -22.27 -3.40
N GLY A 231 7.59 -22.89 -4.54
CA GLY A 231 7.45 -24.32 -4.77
C GLY A 231 6.00 -24.82 -4.77
N SER A 232 5.03 -23.94 -5.06
CA SER A 232 3.60 -24.25 -4.90
C SER A 232 2.72 -23.60 -5.97
N LYS A 233 1.74 -24.37 -6.46
CA LYS A 233 0.67 -23.87 -7.34
C LYS A 233 -0.59 -23.45 -6.60
N LYS A 234 -0.63 -23.59 -5.27
CA LYS A 234 -1.86 -23.41 -4.47
C LYS A 234 -1.94 -22.05 -3.80
N ASN A 235 -1.09 -21.09 -4.18
CA ASN A 235 -1.12 -19.77 -3.59
C ASN A 235 -2.39 -19.03 -3.99
N SER A 236 -2.94 -18.21 -3.07
CA SER A 236 -4.01 -17.28 -3.41
C SER A 236 -3.47 -16.21 -4.36
N TYR A 237 -4.02 -16.12 -5.56
CA TYR A 237 -3.57 -15.18 -6.59
C TYR A 237 -4.76 -14.46 -7.22
N LEU A 238 -4.73 -13.13 -7.24
CA LEU A 238 -5.81 -12.28 -7.76
C LEU A 238 -5.32 -11.46 -8.95
N ILE A 239 -6.05 -11.50 -10.06
CA ILE A 239 -5.79 -10.64 -11.21
C ILE A 239 -6.77 -9.46 -11.19
N LYS A 240 -6.24 -8.24 -11.29
CA LYS A 240 -7.01 -7.00 -11.17
C LYS A 240 -6.99 -6.18 -12.46
N LEU A 241 -8.03 -5.37 -12.64
CA LEU A 241 -8.07 -4.39 -13.71
C LEU A 241 -7.21 -3.19 -13.37
N PHE A 242 -6.47 -2.70 -14.36
CA PHE A 242 -5.91 -1.36 -14.29
C PHE A 242 -7.02 -0.33 -14.57
N LYS A 243 -7.04 0.74 -13.78
CA LYS A 243 -7.97 1.87 -13.94
C LYS A 243 -7.21 3.08 -14.47
N PRO A 244 -7.31 3.39 -15.79
CA PRO A 244 -6.56 4.49 -16.40
C PRO A 244 -6.76 5.83 -15.69
N SER A 245 -7.99 6.14 -15.25
CA SER A 245 -8.32 7.39 -14.56
C SER A 245 -7.59 7.61 -13.23
N GLU A 246 -7.12 6.53 -12.59
CA GLU A 246 -6.41 6.58 -11.30
C GLU A 246 -4.88 6.59 -11.47
N SER A 247 -4.38 6.50 -12.72
CA SER A 247 -2.95 6.52 -13.00
C SER A 247 -2.30 7.85 -12.63
N LYS A 248 -1.03 7.81 -12.20
CA LYS A 248 -0.20 9.01 -12.07
C LYS A 248 0.55 9.34 -13.36
N ASP A 249 0.72 8.38 -14.26
CA ASP A 249 1.33 8.59 -15.57
C ASP A 249 0.25 9.02 -16.57
N GLU A 250 0.38 10.22 -17.13
CA GLU A 250 -0.55 10.79 -18.10
C GLU A 250 -0.66 9.93 -19.37
N ARG A 251 0.42 9.26 -19.79
CA ARG A 251 0.39 8.34 -20.93
C ARG A 251 -0.56 7.17 -20.68
N PHE A 252 -0.57 6.68 -19.44
CA PHE A 252 -1.45 5.58 -19.02
C PHE A 252 -2.86 6.06 -18.64
N LYS A 253 -3.11 7.36 -18.47
CA LYS A 253 -4.49 7.88 -18.37
C LYS A 253 -5.20 7.84 -19.72
N ALA A 254 -4.45 7.97 -20.81
CA ALA A 254 -4.97 8.02 -22.17
C ALA A 254 -5.29 6.64 -22.77
N VAL A 255 -4.87 5.54 -22.15
CA VAL A 255 -5.16 4.19 -22.68
C VAL A 255 -6.64 3.84 -22.50
N GLN A 256 -7.20 3.09 -23.46
CA GLN A 256 -8.56 2.59 -23.35
C GLN A 256 -8.69 1.60 -22.18
N PRO A 257 -9.65 1.80 -21.26
CA PRO A 257 -9.89 0.86 -20.18
C PRO A 257 -10.17 -0.55 -20.70
N MET A 258 -9.63 -1.56 -20.01
CA MET A 258 -9.90 -2.96 -20.31
C MET A 258 -11.25 -3.39 -19.74
N GLU A 259 -12.05 -4.08 -20.55
CA GLU A 259 -13.31 -4.70 -20.12
C GLU A 259 -13.07 -5.82 -19.10
N ALA A 260 -13.93 -5.93 -18.08
CA ALA A 260 -13.77 -6.93 -17.01
C ALA A 260 -13.73 -8.38 -17.53
N ASN A 261 -14.52 -8.69 -18.56
CA ASN A 261 -14.54 -10.01 -19.19
C ASN A 261 -13.20 -10.39 -19.86
N ALA A 262 -12.34 -9.42 -20.19
CA ALA A 262 -11.03 -9.70 -20.74
C ALA A 262 -10.14 -10.49 -19.76
N LEU A 263 -10.33 -10.29 -18.44
CA LEU A 263 -9.57 -10.99 -17.40
C LEU A 263 -9.80 -12.51 -17.38
N LEU A 264 -10.87 -13.02 -18.00
CA LEU A 264 -11.13 -14.45 -18.10
C LEU A 264 -10.00 -15.21 -18.79
N LYS A 265 -9.41 -14.63 -19.85
CA LYS A 265 -8.27 -15.26 -20.54
C LYS A 265 -7.02 -15.28 -19.66
N TYR A 266 -6.73 -14.16 -18.98
CA TYR A 266 -5.60 -14.04 -18.05
C TYR A 266 -5.68 -15.09 -16.93
N ARG A 267 -6.86 -15.21 -16.30
CA ARG A 267 -7.12 -16.20 -15.24
C ARG A 267 -6.88 -17.62 -15.73
N SER A 268 -7.42 -17.97 -16.91
CA SER A 268 -7.29 -19.31 -17.46
C SER A 268 -5.84 -19.71 -17.68
N MET A 269 -5.00 -18.79 -18.16
CA MET A 269 -3.57 -19.05 -18.37
C MET A 269 -2.78 -19.08 -17.06
N ALA A 270 -3.04 -18.14 -16.14
CA ALA A 270 -2.40 -18.13 -14.83
C ALA A 270 -2.67 -19.40 -14.02
N ARG A 271 -3.85 -20.04 -14.19
CA ARG A 271 -4.20 -21.31 -13.53
C ARG A 271 -3.33 -22.51 -13.91
N ALA A 272 -2.54 -22.43 -14.99
CA ALA A 272 -1.54 -23.44 -15.28
C ALA A 272 -0.44 -23.52 -14.19
N TYR A 273 -0.21 -22.41 -13.49
CA TYR A 273 0.86 -22.25 -12.50
C TYR A 273 0.33 -21.88 -11.11
N GLN A 274 -0.84 -21.23 -11.00
CA GLN A 274 -1.50 -20.93 -9.73
C GLN A 274 -2.99 -21.33 -9.79
N VAL A 275 -3.32 -22.54 -9.36
CA VAL A 275 -4.65 -23.14 -9.57
C VAL A 275 -5.78 -22.37 -8.87
N MET A 276 -5.45 -21.64 -7.80
CA MET A 276 -6.38 -20.82 -7.02
C MET A 276 -6.53 -19.39 -7.57
N THR A 277 -6.12 -19.14 -8.82
CA THR A 277 -6.23 -17.79 -9.40
C THR A 277 -7.70 -17.36 -9.55
N GLU A 278 -7.99 -16.16 -9.05
CA GLU A 278 -9.25 -15.44 -9.16
C GLU A 278 -9.06 -14.12 -9.94
N ILE A 279 -10.16 -13.51 -10.34
CA ILE A 279 -10.18 -12.18 -10.96
C ILE A 279 -11.01 -11.24 -10.08
N GLU A 280 -10.64 -9.96 -10.08
CA GLU A 280 -11.44 -8.90 -9.48
C GLU A 280 -12.87 -8.93 -10.08
N LYS A 281 -13.86 -8.76 -9.21
CA LYS A 281 -15.28 -8.77 -9.58
C LYS A 281 -15.77 -7.36 -9.86
#